data_AF-M6VJW3-F1
#
_entry.id   AF-M6VJW3-F1
#
_cell.length_a   1.000
_cell.length_b   1.000
_cell.length_c   1.000
_cell.angle_alpha   90.00
_cell.angle_beta   90.00
_cell.angle_gamma   90.00
#
_symmetry.space_group_name_H-M   'P 1'
#
loop_
_entity.id
_entity.type
_entity.pdbx_description
1 polymer ?
#
loop_
_entity_poly.entity_id
_entity_poly.type
_entity_poly.pdbx_seq_one_letter_code
_entity_poly.pdbx_strand_id
1 'polypeptide(L)' 'MLLVRSAEKEGATVANRVEFGLRNTFNDFKEAQSTIKQAVFLYNNVRLHQHLGFLTPEFVHQAS' A
#
# COMPACT_ATOMS: atom_id res chain seq x y z
N MET A 1 -16.45 7.61 12.34
CA MET A 1 -15.12 8.17 11.99
C MET A 1 -14.07 7.27 12.64
N LEU A 2 -13.61 6.23 11.94
CA LEU A 2 -12.63 5.30 12.50
C LEU A 2 -11.24 5.91 12.35
N LEU A 3 -10.71 6.45 13.44
CA LEU A 3 -9.36 6.97 13.53
C LEU A 3 -8.39 5.78 13.58
N VAL A 4 -8.04 5.24 12.41
CA VAL A 4 -6.96 4.26 12.30
C VAL A 4 -5.64 5.02 12.45
N ARG A 5 -5.16 5.07 13.70
CA ARG A 5 -3.76 5.32 14.12
C ARG A 5 -2.89 6.00 13.05
N SER A 6 -3.00 7.32 13.00
CA SER A 6 -2.18 8.24 12.22
C SER A 6 -0.77 8.31 12.82
N ALA A 7 0.25 8.10 11.97
CA ALA A 7 1.40 9.01 11.79
C ALA A 7 2.64 8.32 11.19
N GLU A 8 2.88 7.01 11.40
CA GLU A 8 4.08 6.36 10.82
C GLU A 8 3.83 5.62 9.49
N LYS A 9 2.56 5.36 9.13
CA LYS A 9 2.18 4.65 7.89
C LYS A 9 1.76 5.54 6.73
N GLU A 10 1.69 6.85 6.93
CA GLU A 10 1.14 7.78 5.93
C GLU A 10 2.01 7.87 4.68
N GLY A 11 3.34 7.78 4.80
CA GLY A 11 4.24 7.85 3.65
C GLY A 11 4.02 6.75 2.61
N ALA A 12 3.79 5.50 3.05
CA ALA A 12 3.58 4.37 2.15
C ALA A 12 2.21 4.41 1.46
N THR A 13 1.16 4.85 2.16
CA THR A 13 -0.19 4.91 1.58
C THR A 13 -0.35 6.13 0.66
N VAL A 14 0.26 7.26 1.00
CA VAL A 14 0.29 8.48 0.18
C VAL A 14 1.08 8.27 -1.10
N ALA A 15 2.25 7.61 -1.02
CA ALA A 15 3.05 7.30 -2.20
C ALA A 15 2.29 6.37 -3.15
N ASN A 16 1.73 5.25 -2.65
CA ASN A 16 0.94 4.34 -3.49
C ASN A 16 -0.28 5.02 -4.12
N ARG A 17 -0.89 6.00 -3.43
CA ARG A 17 -2.01 6.78 -3.95
C ARG A 17 -1.62 7.58 -5.19
N VAL A 18 -0.52 8.31 -5.13
CA VAL A 18 -0.06 9.17 -6.23
C VAL A 18 0.57 8.32 -7.34
N GLU A 19 1.37 7.31 -6.99
CA GLU A 19 2.06 6.43 -7.94
C GLU A 19 1.07 5.54 -8.73
N PHE A 20 -0.02 5.07 -8.11
CA PHE A 20 -0.97 4.12 -8.72
C PHE A 20 -2.40 4.65 -8.85
N GLY A 21 -2.64 5.94 -8.57
CA GLY A 21 -3.95 6.60 -8.77
C GLY A 21 -5.07 6.08 -7.87
N LEU A 22 -4.76 5.55 -6.69
CA LEU A 22 -5.78 5.00 -5.79
C LEU A 22 -6.68 6.10 -5.22
N ARG A 23 -7.98 5.80 -5.08
CA ARG A 23 -8.94 6.71 -4.46
C ARG A 23 -8.78 6.76 -2.94
N ASN A 24 -9.16 7.89 -2.35
CA ASN A 24 -9.06 8.23 -0.94
C ASN A 24 -10.41 8.43 -0.25
N THR A 25 -11.49 8.38 -1.02
CA THR A 25 -12.88 8.35 -0.54
C THR A 25 -13.63 7.27 -1.30
N PHE A 26 -14.48 6.52 -0.61
CA PHE A 26 -15.22 5.39 -1.17
C PHE A 26 -16.69 5.53 -0.82
N ASN A 27 -17.56 5.10 -1.72
CA ASN A 27 -19.00 5.21 -1.53
C ASN A 27 -19.54 4.13 -0.59
N ASP A 28 -18.84 3.00 -0.51
CA ASP A 28 -19.20 1.89 0.36
C ASP A 28 -17.97 1.13 0.89
N PHE A 29 -18.21 0.31 1.92
CA PHE A 29 -17.16 -0.45 2.59
C PHE A 29 -16.53 -1.53 1.70
N LYS A 30 -17.29 -2.09 0.75
CA LYS A 30 -16.81 -3.14 -0.14
C LYS A 30 -15.80 -2.58 -1.16
N GLU A 31 -16.10 -1.41 -1.72
CA GLU A 31 -15.17 -0.64 -2.56
C GLU A 31 -13.89 -0.33 -1.78
N ALA A 32 -14.02 0.24 -0.58
CA ALA A 32 -12.87 0.55 0.28
C ALA A 32 -12.01 -0.69 0.57
N GLN A 33 -12.65 -1.81 0.92
CA GLN A 33 -11.94 -3.06 1.21
C GLN A 33 -11.21 -3.60 -0.02
N SER A 34 -11.82 -3.53 -1.21
CA SER A 34 -11.21 -3.95 -2.46
C SER A 34 -9.97 -3.10 -2.78
N THR A 35 -10.09 -1.77 -2.67
CA THR A 35 -8.97 -0.86 -2.92
C THR A 35 -7.84 -1.03 -1.91
N ILE A 36 -8.14 -1.30 -0.64
CA ILE A 36 -7.10 -1.60 0.37
C ILE A 36 -6.34 -2.88 0.01
N LYS A 37 -7.04 -3.95 -0.41
CA LYS A 37 -6.40 -5.19 -0.86
C LYS A 37 -5.47 -4.94 -2.06
N GLN A 38 -5.91 -4.12 -3.01
CA GLN A 38 -5.10 -3.72 -4.15
C GLN A 38 -3.86 -2.93 -3.72
N ALA A 39 -4.00 -1.98 -2.79
CA ALA A 39 -2.89 -1.19 -2.27
C ALA A 39 -1.82 -2.08 -1.60
N VAL A 40 -2.25 -3.06 -0.80
CA VAL A 40 -1.35 -4.02 -0.15
C VAL A 40 -0.64 -4.89 -1.19
N PHE A 41 -1.36 -5.38 -2.19
CA PHE A 41 -0.76 -6.16 -3.27
C PHE A 41 0.33 -5.36 -3.99
N LEU A 42 0.03 -4.12 -4.40
CA LEU A 42 0.96 -3.25 -5.10
C LEU A 42 2.21 -2.97 -4.27
N TYR A 43 2.06 -2.67 -2.97
CA TYR A 43 3.19 -2.44 -2.08
C TYR A 43 4.09 -3.68 -1.96
N ASN A 44 3.51 -4.85 -1.70
CA ASN A 44 4.28 -6.05 -1.41
C ASN A 44 4.91 -6.67 -2.67
N ASN A 45 4.24 -6.60 -3.82
CA ASN A 45 4.58 -7.40 -4.99
C ASN A 45 5.04 -6.59 -6.21
N VAL A 46 4.72 -5.30 -6.28
CA VAL A 46 4.98 -4.49 -7.49
C VAL A 46 5.96 -3.36 -7.21
N ARG A 47 5.82 -2.69 -6.07
CA ARG A 47 6.67 -1.55 -5.71
C ARG A 47 8.08 -2.02 -5.39
N LEU A 48 9.06 -1.41 -6.05
CA LEU A 48 10.48 -1.64 -5.76
C LEU A 48 10.93 -0.67 -4.67
N HIS A 49 11.67 -1.19 -3.68
CA HIS A 49 12.14 -0.42 -2.55
C HIS A 49 13.65 -0.22 -2.62
N GLN A 50 14.11 1.03 -2.65
CA GLN A 50 15.55 1.35 -2.68
C GLN A 50 16.31 0.73 -1.50
N HIS A 51 15.73 0.79 -0.30
CA HIS A 51 16.29 0.17 0.91
C HIS A 51 16.35 -1.36 0.86
N LEU A 52 15.61 -1.99 -0.06
CA LEU A 52 15.66 -3.42 -0.34
C LEU A 52 16.51 -3.73 -1.58
N GLY A 53 17.36 -2.80 -2.04
CA GLY A 53 18.17 -3.00 -3.24
C GLY A 53 17.34 -3.02 -4.54
N PHE A 54 16.27 -2.23 -4.59
CA PHE A 54 15.26 -2.25 -5.68
C PHE A 54 14.54 -3.60 -5.80
N LEU A 55 14.34 -4.30 -4.69
CA LEU A 55 13.52 -5.51 -4.63
C LEU A 55 12.15 -5.20 -4.00
N THR A 56 11.21 -6.11 -4.19
CA THR A 56 9.89 -6.04 -3.56
C THR A 56 9.94 -6.64 -2.16
N PRO A 57 9.09 -6.20 -1.22
CA PRO A 57 9.00 -6.82 0.11
C PRO A 57 8.76 -8.33 0.05
N GLU A 58 7.87 -8.79 -0.85
CA GLU A 58 7.57 -10.21 -1.01
C GLU A 58 8.81 -11.00 -1.44
N PHE A 59 9.60 -10.49 -2.39
CA PHE A 59 10.83 -11.15 -2.83
C PHE A 59 11.82 -11.36 -1.67
N VAL A 60 11.98 -10.34 -0.82
CA VAL A 60 12.89 -10.42 0.34
C VAL A 60 12.39 -11.43 1.37
N HIS A 61 11.08 -11.47 1.64
CA HIS A 61 10.50 -12.44 2.56
C HIS A 61 10.63 -13.89 2.06
N GLN A 62 10.49 -14.13 0.76
CA GLN A 62 10.61 -15.47 0.17
C GLN A 62 12.04 -15.99 0.10
N ALA A 63 13.03 -15.08 0.08
CA ALA A 63 14.45 -15.44 0.07
C ALA A 63 15.03 -15.73 1.47
N SER A 64 14.20 -15.67 2.53
CA SER A 64 14.60 -15.83 3.94
C SER A 64 14.25 -17.20 4.51
#